data_AF-A0A944AU72-F1
#
_entry.id   AF-A0A944AU72-F1
#
_cell.length_a   1.000
_cell.length_b   1.000
_cell.length_c   1.000
_cell.angle_alpha   90.00
_cell.angle_beta   90.00
_cell.angle_gamma   90.00
#
_symmetry.space_group_name_H-M   'P 1'
#
loop_
_entity.id
_entity.type
_entity.pdbx_description
1 polymer ?
#
loop_
_entity_poly.entity_id
_entity_poly.type
_entity_poly.pdbx_seq_one_letter_code
_entity_poly.pdbx_strand_id
1 'polypeptide(L)'
;MPFDYKKEFKDFYLPPAKPHIVHIPKMQFVAVRGKRNPNEEDDEYKSALAVQYAIEYTIKLMDSFALNNGWQLDFSTTRLHHEIYLNDPRKTPPEKLRTVIRHPIRRRDKKVNEQEDM
;
A
#
# COMPACT_ATOMS: atom_id res chain seq x y z
N MET A 1 -7.35 0.02 -12.41
CA MET A 1 -7.36 1.35 -11.74
C MET A 1 -7.00 1.13 -10.29
N PRO A 2 -6.29 2.06 -9.61
CA PRO A 2 -6.10 1.96 -8.17
C PRO A 2 -7.45 1.97 -7.47
N PHE A 3 -7.61 1.13 -6.45
CA PHE A 3 -8.83 1.06 -5.66
C PHE A 3 -8.97 2.36 -4.84
N ASP A 4 -10.06 3.10 -5.06
CA ASP A 4 -10.29 4.40 -4.41
C ASP A 4 -11.30 4.25 -3.28
N TYR A 5 -10.80 4.09 -2.07
CA TYR A 5 -11.62 3.89 -0.87
C TYR A 5 -12.67 5.00 -0.67
N LYS A 6 -12.39 6.25 -1.06
CA LYS A 6 -13.36 7.35 -0.90
C LYS A 6 -14.53 7.21 -1.87
N LYS A 7 -14.30 6.63 -3.05
CA LYS A 7 -15.34 6.37 -4.06
C LYS A 7 -16.12 5.10 -3.78
N GLU A 8 -15.43 4.04 -3.40
CA GLU A 8 -16.02 2.71 -3.16
C GLU A 8 -16.74 2.65 -1.80
N PHE A 9 -16.30 3.40 -0.80
CA PHE A 9 -16.86 3.39 0.56
C PHE A 9 -17.29 4.79 1.03
N LYS A 10 -18.11 5.48 0.22
CA LYS A 10 -18.55 6.86 0.49
C LYS A 10 -19.14 7.04 1.89
N ASP A 11 -19.90 6.07 2.38
CA ASP A 11 -20.54 6.15 3.70
C ASP A 11 -19.55 6.30 4.86
N PHE A 12 -18.31 5.81 4.70
CA PHE A 12 -17.27 5.89 5.75
C PHE A 12 -16.38 7.11 5.60
N TYR A 13 -16.13 7.55 4.37
CA TYR A 13 -15.14 8.59 4.06
C TYR A 13 -15.75 9.94 3.68
N LEU A 14 -17.05 9.98 3.38
CA LEU A 14 -17.84 11.16 3.03
C LEU A 14 -19.22 11.12 3.72
N PRO A 15 -19.27 11.06 5.06
CA PRO A 15 -20.54 10.94 5.78
C PRO A 15 -21.40 12.21 5.62
N PRO A 16 -22.74 12.09 5.53
CA PRO A 16 -23.64 13.24 5.57
C PRO A 16 -23.54 13.98 6.90
N ALA A 17 -23.91 15.27 6.90
CA ALA A 17 -23.91 16.11 8.10
C ALA A 17 -24.85 15.60 9.22
N LYS A 18 -25.82 14.75 8.88
CA LYS A 18 -26.73 14.12 9.84
C LYS A 18 -26.10 12.86 10.42
N PRO A 19 -25.98 12.75 11.77
CA PRO A 19 -25.52 11.53 12.42
C PRO A 19 -26.40 10.34 12.04
N HIS A 20 -25.77 9.20 11.73
CA HIS A 20 -26.45 7.94 11.42
C HIS A 20 -25.54 6.77 11.80
N ILE A 21 -26.14 5.60 11.99
CA ILE A 21 -25.42 4.37 12.32
C ILE A 21 -24.88 3.77 11.02
N VAL A 22 -23.62 3.34 11.05
CA VAL A 22 -22.95 2.70 9.92
C VAL A 22 -22.28 1.40 10.38
N HIS A 23 -22.29 0.38 9.51
CA HIS A 23 -21.60 -0.88 9.77
C HIS A 23 -20.26 -0.90 9.03
N ILE A 24 -19.16 -0.91 9.78
CA ILE A 24 -17.81 -0.96 9.22
C ILE A 24 -17.44 -2.43 8.99
N PRO A 25 -17.22 -2.88 7.73
CA PRO A 25 -16.79 -4.24 7.45
C PRO A 25 -15.37 -4.48 7.99
N LYS A 26 -15.00 -5.75 8.13
CA LYS A 26 -13.61 -6.13 8.48
C LYS A 26 -12.65 -5.61 7.41
N MET A 27 -11.65 -4.84 7.82
CA MET A 27 -10.62 -4.27 6.94
C MET A 27 -9.21 -4.59 7.48
N GLN A 28 -8.22 -4.50 6.60
CA GLN A 28 -6.81 -4.68 6.94
C GLN A 28 -6.12 -3.31 7.02
N PHE A 29 -5.40 -3.05 8.10
CA PHE A 29 -4.69 -1.79 8.32
C PHE A 29 -3.25 -2.05 8.72
N VAL A 30 -2.33 -1.25 8.19
CA VAL A 30 -1.02 -1.03 8.81
C VAL A 30 -1.22 0.05 9.89
N ALA A 31 -0.81 -0.24 11.12
CA ALA A 31 -1.00 0.67 12.24
C ALA A 31 0.29 0.82 13.03
N VAL A 32 0.63 2.07 13.38
CA VAL A 32 1.71 2.39 14.32
C VAL A 32 1.05 2.80 15.63
N ARG A 33 1.40 2.14 16.72
CA ARG A 33 0.85 2.45 18.05
C ARG A 33 1.73 3.51 18.70
N GLY A 34 1.16 4.68 18.99
CA GLY A 34 1.82 5.74 19.77
C GLY A 34 1.31 5.77 21.22
N LYS A 35 2.06 6.41 22.12
CA LYS A 35 1.64 6.67 23.51
C LYS A 35 1.95 8.13 23.86
N ARG A 36 1.15 9.08 23.38
CA ARG A 36 1.26 10.50 23.77
C ARG A 36 0.16 11.37 23.16
N ASN A 37 0.11 12.62 23.58
CA ASN A 37 -0.75 13.65 23.01
C ASN A 37 -0.23 14.05 21.61
N PRO A 38 -1.02 13.92 20.53
CA PRO A 38 -0.57 14.21 19.16
C PRO A 38 -0.30 15.70 18.89
N ASN A 39 -0.73 16.59 19.80
CA ASN A 39 -0.52 18.03 19.68
C ASN A 39 0.72 18.52 20.45
N GLU A 40 1.44 17.64 21.15
CA GLU A 40 2.72 17.98 21.77
C GLU A 40 3.83 17.99 20.71
N GLU A 41 4.82 18.85 20.90
CA GLU A 41 5.89 19.10 19.92
C GLU A 41 6.80 17.87 19.68
N ASP A 42 6.72 16.89 20.59
CA ASP A 42 7.58 15.71 20.70
C ASP A 42 7.30 14.63 19.64
N ASP A 43 8.35 13.85 19.36
CA ASP A 43 8.64 13.23 18.06
C ASP A 43 7.86 11.95 17.71
N GLU A 44 7.16 11.30 18.64
CA GLU A 44 6.58 9.96 18.41
C GLU A 44 5.51 9.95 17.29
N TYR A 45 4.60 10.93 17.29
CA TYR A 45 3.57 11.02 16.26
C TYR A 45 4.17 11.35 14.89
N LYS A 46 5.14 12.28 14.84
CA LYS A 46 5.86 12.64 13.61
C LYS A 46 6.66 11.45 13.07
N SER A 47 7.31 10.69 13.96
CA SER A 47 8.03 9.47 13.61
C SER A 47 7.11 8.39 13.07
N ALA A 48 5.94 8.18 13.71
CA ALA A 48 4.92 7.25 13.24
C ALA A 48 4.39 7.64 11.84
N LEU A 49 4.12 8.92 11.61
CA LEU A 49 3.74 9.44 10.30
C LEU A 49 4.86 9.22 9.27
N ALA A 50 6.11 9.51 9.62
CA ALA A 50 7.25 9.30 8.73
C ALA A 50 7.37 7.84 8.28
N VAL A 51 7.18 6.88 9.20
CA VAL A 51 7.14 5.44 8.87
C VAL A 51 5.98 5.12 7.92
N GLN A 52 4.77 5.62 8.20
CA GLN A 52 3.61 5.37 7.33
C GLN A 52 3.82 5.93 5.91
N TYR A 53 4.31 7.17 5.80
CA TYR A 53 4.58 7.79 4.51
C TYR A 53 5.72 7.11 3.76
N ALA A 54 6.76 6.66 4.44
CA ALA A 54 7.86 5.91 3.81
C ALA A 54 7.34 4.62 3.16
N ILE A 55 6.51 3.85 3.87
CA ILE A 55 5.90 2.61 3.35
C ILE A 55 5.00 2.93 2.15
N GLU A 56 4.11 3.92 2.27
CA GLU A 56 3.21 4.34 1.19
C GLU A 56 3.99 4.76 -0.06
N TYR A 57 5.04 5.56 0.12
CA TYR A 57 5.86 6.06 -0.97
C TYR A 57 6.57 4.94 -1.73
N THR A 58 7.20 4.00 -1.01
CA THR A 58 7.87 2.84 -1.62
C THR A 58 6.89 1.98 -2.42
N ILE A 59 5.69 1.70 -1.87
CA ILE A 59 4.65 0.92 -2.56
C ILE A 59 4.23 1.61 -3.86
N LYS A 60 3.90 2.91 -3.78
CA LYS A 60 3.50 3.70 -4.96
C LYS A 60 4.58 3.73 -6.04
N LEU A 61 5.85 3.83 -5.64
CA LEU A 61 6.98 3.87 -6.56
C LEU A 61 7.12 2.53 -7.30
N MET A 62 7.04 1.40 -6.59
CA MET A 62 7.09 0.07 -7.18
C MET A 62 5.94 -0.17 -8.16
N ASP A 63 4.72 0.25 -7.78
CA ASP A 63 3.53 0.11 -8.63
C ASP A 63 3.66 0.94 -9.90
N SER A 64 4.08 2.21 -9.78
CA SER A 64 4.29 3.10 -10.91
C SER A 64 5.36 2.57 -11.85
N PHE A 65 6.48 2.07 -11.30
CA PHE A 65 7.54 1.45 -12.10
C PHE A 65 7.01 0.25 -12.89
N ALA A 66 6.27 -0.66 -12.26
CA ALA A 66 5.70 -1.82 -12.94
C ALA A 66 4.75 -1.39 -14.08
N LEU A 67 3.83 -0.48 -13.78
CA LEU A 67 2.83 -0.01 -14.74
C LEU A 67 3.45 0.71 -15.94
N ASN A 68 4.51 1.48 -15.74
CA ASN A 68 5.23 2.20 -16.79
C ASN A 68 6.11 1.28 -17.65
N ASN A 69 6.47 0.10 -17.14
CA ASN A 69 7.34 -0.86 -17.83
C ASN A 69 6.58 -2.03 -18.47
N GLY A 70 5.28 -1.86 -18.78
CA GLY A 70 4.48 -2.88 -19.48
C GLY A 70 4.01 -4.04 -18.59
N TRP A 71 4.07 -3.87 -17.27
CA TRP A 71 3.52 -4.81 -16.31
C TRP A 71 2.18 -4.33 -15.75
N GLN A 72 1.50 -5.22 -15.06
CA GLN A 72 0.35 -4.91 -14.22
C GLN A 72 0.47 -5.66 -12.89
N LEU A 73 -0.06 -5.05 -11.84
CA LEU A 73 -0.12 -5.63 -10.51
C LEU A 73 -1.03 -6.88 -10.54
N ASP A 74 -0.61 -7.93 -9.84
CA ASP A 74 -1.25 -9.24 -9.89
C ASP A 74 -1.43 -9.82 -8.48
N PHE A 75 -2.02 -9.00 -7.61
CA PHE A 75 -2.34 -9.37 -6.24
C PHE A 75 -3.56 -10.30 -6.21
N SER A 76 -3.48 -11.34 -5.39
CA SER A 76 -4.60 -12.26 -5.12
C SER A 76 -4.49 -12.83 -3.70
N THR A 77 -5.46 -13.65 -3.29
CA THR A 77 -5.39 -14.37 -2.01
C THR A 77 -4.18 -15.31 -1.90
N THR A 78 -3.60 -15.72 -3.04
CA THR A 78 -2.42 -16.59 -3.10
C THR A 78 -1.16 -15.86 -3.55
N ARG A 79 -1.28 -14.62 -4.04
CA ARG A 79 -0.17 -13.79 -4.53
C ARG A 79 -0.18 -12.47 -3.79
N LEU A 80 0.54 -12.46 -2.67
CA LEU A 80 0.69 -11.29 -1.80
C LEU A 80 2.08 -10.65 -1.98
N HIS A 81 2.27 -9.47 -1.37
CA HIS A 81 3.60 -8.90 -1.25
C HIS A 81 4.46 -9.78 -0.34
N HIS A 82 5.77 -9.83 -0.60
CA HIS A 82 6.72 -10.55 0.24
C HIS A 82 7.89 -9.62 0.60
N GLU A 83 8.22 -9.56 1.89
CA GLU A 83 9.48 -9.03 2.37
C GLU A 83 10.39 -10.20 2.73
N ILE A 84 11.52 -10.31 2.04
CA ILE A 84 12.51 -11.37 2.26
C ILE A 84 13.72 -10.73 2.92
N TYR A 85 14.01 -11.13 4.16
CA TYR A 85 15.25 -10.79 4.83
C TYR A 85 16.37 -11.68 4.32
N LEU A 86 17.41 -11.09 3.72
CA LEU A 86 18.61 -11.81 3.24
C LEU A 86 19.57 -12.16 4.38
N ASN A 87 19.42 -11.48 5.51
CA ASN A 87 20.16 -11.70 6.75
C ASN A 87 19.18 -12.14 7.84
N ASP A 88 19.67 -12.84 8.87
CA ASP A 88 18.84 -13.18 10.03
C ASP A 88 18.54 -11.87 10.80
N PRO A 89 17.28 -11.40 10.82
CA PRO A 89 16.92 -10.12 11.42
C PRO A 89 17.08 -10.10 12.94
N ARG A 90 17.21 -11.27 13.58
CA ARG A 90 17.40 -11.39 15.03
C ARG A 90 18.86 -11.29 15.46
N LYS A 91 19.79 -11.45 14.51
CA LYS A 91 21.24 -11.51 14.77
C LYS A 91 22.04 -10.41 14.08
N THR A 92 21.40 -9.67 13.18
CA THR A 92 22.07 -8.67 12.34
C THR A 92 21.63 -7.28 12.79
N PRO A 93 22.56 -6.35 13.04
CA PRO A 93 22.21 -4.99 13.44
C PRO A 93 21.48 -4.27 12.29
N PRO A 94 20.53 -3.35 12.60
CA PRO A 94 19.61 -2.77 11.61
C PRO A 94 20.28 -2.18 10.37
N GLU A 95 21.41 -1.50 10.54
CA GLU A 95 22.17 -0.85 9.47
C GLU A 95 22.84 -1.82 8.48
N LYS A 96 22.92 -3.11 8.82
CA LYS A 96 23.46 -4.17 7.96
C LYS A 96 22.38 -5.10 7.40
N LEU A 97 21.11 -4.90 7.78
CA LEU A 97 20.01 -5.68 7.26
C LEU A 97 19.82 -5.41 5.77
N ARG A 98 19.70 -6.48 5.00
CA ARG A 98 19.35 -6.42 3.59
C ARG A 98 18.02 -7.11 3.39
N THR A 99 17.10 -6.41 2.74
CA THR A 99 15.75 -6.90 2.46
C THR A 99 15.45 -6.80 0.96
N VAL A 100 14.57 -7.68 0.50
CA VAL A 100 13.99 -7.61 -0.84
C VAL A 100 12.49 -7.52 -0.67
N ILE A 101 11.90 -6.43 -1.17
CA ILE A 101 10.44 -6.25 -1.23
C ILE A 101 9.98 -6.65 -2.63
N ARG A 102 8.95 -7.50 -2.71
CA ARG A 102 8.41 -8.00 -3.99
C ARG A 102 6.90 -7.77 -4.07
N HIS A 103 6.46 -7.16 -5.16
CA HIS A 103 5.05 -7.12 -5.57
C HIS A 103 4.82 -8.15 -6.68
N PRO A 104 3.75 -8.95 -6.61
CA PRO A 104 3.37 -9.83 -7.69
C PRO A 104 2.93 -8.99 -8.91
N ILE A 105 3.52 -9.29 -10.06
CA ILE A 105 3.20 -8.65 -11.33
C ILE A 105 2.99 -9.72 -12.41
N ARG A 106 2.29 -9.36 -13.49
CA ARG A 106 2.22 -10.11 -14.74
C ARG A 106 2.39 -9.17 -15.93
N ARG A 107 2.77 -9.70 -17.10
CA ARG A 107 2.84 -8.87 -18.32
C ARG A 107 1.45 -8.32 -18.62
N ARG A 108 1.39 -7.08 -19.08
CA ARG A 108 0.16 -6.52 -19.64
C ARG A 108 -0.07 -7.17 -21.00
N ASP A 109 -1.19 -7.86 -21.15
CA ASP A 109 -1.56 -8.48 -22.43
C ASP A 109 -1.65 -7.36 -23.49
N LYS A 110 -0.92 -7.49 -24.59
CA LYS A 110 -1.12 -6.59 -25.74
C LYS A 110 -2.49 -6.92 -26.29
N LYS A 111 -3.44 -5.98 -26.25
CA LYS A 111 -4.62 -6.11 -27.10
C LYS A 111 -4.12 -6.17 -28.54
N VAL A 112 -4.37 -7.29 -29.21
CA VAL A 112 -4.26 -7.39 -30.67
C VAL A 112 -5.37 -6.48 -31.20
N ASN A 113 -5.00 -5.33 -31.77
CA ASN A 113 -5.92 -4.57 -32.59
C ASN A 113 -6.08 -5.34 -33.91
N GLU A 114 -7.09 -6.20 -33.98
CA GLU A 114 -7.66 -6.62 -35.26
C GLU A 114 -8.62 -5.52 -35.70
N GLN A 115 -8.35 -4.95 -36.89
CA GLN A 115 -9.14 -4.02 -37.72
C GLN A 115 -8.49 -2.64 -37.90
N GLU A 116 -7.71 -2.53 -38.97
CA GLU A 116 -7.79 -1.49 -40.01
C GLU A 116 -6.82 -1.87 -41.13
N ASP A 117 -7.25 -2.80 -41.98
CA ASP A 117 -6.74 -2.99 -43.35
C ASP A 117 -7.81 -3.82 -44.11
N MET A 118 -8.87 -3.14 -44.54
CA MET A 118 -9.69 -3.46 -45.72
C MET A 118 -10.38 -2.17 -46.18
#